data_AF-A0A3N5HCZ7-F1
#
_entry.id   AF-A0A3N5HCZ7-F1
#
_cell.length_a   1.000
_cell.length_b   1.000
_cell.length_c   1.000
_cell.angle_alpha   90.00
_cell.angle_beta   90.00
_cell.angle_gamma   90.00
#
_symmetry.space_group_name_H-M   'P 1'
#
loop_
_entity.id
_entity.type
_entity.pdbx_description
1 polymer ?
#
loop_
_entity_poly.entity_id
_entity_poly.type
_entity_poly.pdbx_seq_one_letter_code
_entity_poly.pdbx_strand_id
1 'polypeptide(L)'
;MRYVSTRGEAPELGFEEVLLTGLARDGGLYVPARWPQFSARDLRNLRGKSYEEVAFAVLTPFMAGAVPEADLKAMIAEAYASFGHPAVAPLKQLDDNQWLLELFHGPTLAFKDVAMQLLARLMDWSLARHHRRATIVGATSGDTGGAAIEAFRNSRHASIFILHPHGKVSDVQRRQMTTVLTPNVHNIAVEGNFDDCQAIVKALFNDHGFRDSVGLAGVNSINWARILAQTVYYVTSAVALGAPDREISFCVPTGNFGDIFA
;
A
#
# COMPACT_ATOMS: atom_id res chain seq x y z
N MET A 1 9.57 11.64 12.95
CA MET A 1 10.06 11.30 11.60
C MET A 1 9.63 12.40 10.66
N ARG A 2 10.53 12.87 9.80
CA ARG A 2 10.21 13.79 8.69
C ARG A 2 10.49 13.08 7.38
N TYR A 3 9.78 13.50 6.35
CA TYR A 3 9.88 12.95 5.01
C TYR A 3 10.28 14.06 4.04
N VAL A 4 11.25 13.75 3.18
CA VAL A 4 11.81 14.68 2.19
C VAL A 4 11.43 14.21 0.79
N SER A 5 11.26 15.15 -0.13
CA SER A 5 11.12 14.82 -1.54
C SER A 5 12.46 14.38 -2.12
N THR A 6 12.46 13.36 -2.96
CA THR A 6 13.64 12.94 -3.74
C THR A 6 14.17 14.01 -4.70
N ARG A 7 13.43 15.09 -4.95
CA ARG A 7 13.87 16.23 -5.77
C ARG A 7 14.32 17.45 -4.95
N GLY A 8 14.14 17.41 -3.63
CA GLY A 8 14.69 18.41 -2.69
C GLY A 8 14.01 19.78 -2.68
N GLU A 9 12.96 20.00 -3.49
CA GLU A 9 12.33 21.31 -3.64
C GLU A 9 10.93 21.40 -3.01
N ALA A 10 10.36 20.27 -2.57
CA ALA A 10 9.11 20.24 -1.82
C ALA A 10 9.34 20.37 -0.30
N PRO A 11 8.34 20.91 0.44
CA PRO A 11 8.40 20.96 1.89
C PRO A 11 8.61 19.58 2.51
N GLU A 12 9.39 19.53 3.60
CA GLU A 12 9.41 18.35 4.45
C GLU A 12 8.04 18.14 5.07
N LEU A 13 7.58 16.89 5.17
CA LEU A 13 6.27 16.53 5.70
C LEU A 13 6.36 15.52 6.84
N GLY A 14 5.33 15.49 7.69
CA GLY A 14 5.09 14.41 8.65
C GLY A 14 4.45 13.19 7.98
N PHE A 15 4.30 12.09 8.73
CA PHE A 15 3.75 10.84 8.18
C PHE A 15 2.34 11.00 7.62
N GLU A 16 1.41 11.58 8.40
CA GLU A 16 0.02 11.81 7.95
C GLU A 16 -0.04 12.71 6.70
N GLU A 17 0.80 13.74 6.65
CA GLU A 17 0.86 14.65 5.50
C GLU A 17 1.34 13.92 4.25
N VAL A 18 2.38 13.08 4.34
CA VAL A 18 2.84 12.25 3.23
C VAL A 18 1.80 11.23 2.80
N LEU A 19 1.15 10.58 3.77
CA LEU A 19 0.09 9.60 3.53
C LEU A 19 -1.01 10.18 2.63
N LEU A 20 -1.45 11.41 2.92
CA LEU A 20 -2.51 12.11 2.18
C LEU A 20 -2.02 12.80 0.89
N THR A 21 -0.77 13.26 0.85
CA THR A 21 -0.22 13.98 -0.31
C THR A 21 0.13 13.06 -1.48
N GLY A 22 0.69 11.88 -1.19
CA GLY A 22 1.17 10.97 -2.23
C GLY A 22 2.40 11.52 -2.97
N LEU A 23 2.18 12.21 -4.10
CA LEU A 23 3.25 12.80 -4.92
C LEU A 23 3.62 14.19 -4.40
N ALA A 24 4.91 14.48 -4.22
CA ALA A 24 5.38 15.78 -3.79
C ALA A 24 5.07 16.87 -4.83
N ARG A 25 4.95 18.12 -4.38
CA ARG A 25 4.58 19.26 -5.26
C ARG A 25 5.61 19.55 -6.35
N ASP A 26 6.88 19.20 -6.11
CA ASP A 26 7.98 19.28 -7.09
C ASP A 26 8.01 18.08 -8.06
N GLY A 27 7.04 17.17 -7.98
CA GLY A 27 6.96 15.92 -8.75
C GLY A 27 7.91 14.83 -8.25
N GLY A 28 8.56 15.01 -7.10
CA GLY A 28 9.37 13.98 -6.44
C GLY A 28 8.54 13.02 -5.60
N LEU A 29 9.21 12.03 -5.02
CA LEU A 29 8.61 11.04 -4.12
C LEU A 29 9.04 11.32 -2.69
N TYR A 30 8.15 11.11 -1.72
CA TYR A 30 8.51 11.25 -0.31
C TYR A 30 9.21 9.99 0.21
N VAL A 31 10.36 10.18 0.85
CA VAL A 31 11.15 9.15 1.55
C VAL A 31 11.52 9.65 2.95
N PRO A 32 11.76 8.78 3.93
CA PRO A 32 12.13 9.21 5.28
C PRO A 32 13.48 9.93 5.23
N ALA A 33 13.57 11.07 5.93
CA ALA A 33 14.82 11.82 6.04
C ALA A 33 15.95 10.99 6.68
N ARG A 34 15.57 9.99 7.48
CA ARG A 34 16.48 9.01 8.12
C ARG A 34 15.81 7.65 8.20
N TRP A 35 16.55 6.60 7.87
CA TRP A 35 16.07 5.22 7.97
C TRP A 35 16.14 4.73 9.43
N PRO A 36 15.02 4.30 10.04
CA PRO A 36 15.06 3.58 11.31
C PRO A 36 16.01 2.39 11.25
N GLN A 37 16.78 2.18 12.31
CA GLN A 37 17.75 1.08 12.40
C GLN A 37 17.22 0.03 13.37
N PHE A 38 17.27 -1.23 12.97
CA PHE A 38 16.99 -2.38 13.84
C PHE A 38 18.30 -3.05 14.19
N SER A 39 18.59 -3.18 15.48
CA SER A 39 19.73 -3.97 15.94
C SER A 39 19.48 -5.46 15.72
N ALA A 40 20.54 -6.26 15.76
CA ALA A 40 20.39 -7.71 15.73
C ALA A 40 19.53 -8.24 16.89
N ARG A 41 19.53 -7.55 18.05
CA ARG A 41 18.65 -7.88 19.17
C ARG A 41 17.19 -7.62 18.83
N ASP A 42 16.90 -6.49 18.19
CA ASP A 42 15.53 -6.13 17.80
C ASP A 42 14.95 -7.16 16.84
N LEU A 43 15.71 -7.56 15.81
CA LEU A 43 15.28 -8.59 14.85
C LEU A 43 15.10 -9.97 15.51
N ARG A 44 15.97 -10.37 16.46
CA ARG A 44 15.78 -11.62 17.22
C ARG A 44 14.52 -11.59 18.09
N ASN A 45 14.14 -10.44 18.64
CA ASN A 45 12.92 -10.28 19.43
C ASN A 45 11.64 -10.42 18.60
N LEU A 46 11.73 -10.35 17.27
CA LEU A 46 10.61 -10.58 16.35
C LEU A 46 10.37 -12.07 16.07
N ARG A 47 11.24 -12.98 16.52
CA ARG A 47 11.07 -14.42 16.34
C ARG A 47 9.83 -14.92 17.07
N GLY A 48 9.01 -15.71 16.37
CA GLY A 48 7.78 -16.29 16.92
C GLY A 48 6.63 -15.29 17.11
N LYS A 49 6.80 -14.04 16.70
CA LYS A 49 5.75 -13.01 16.72
C LYS A 49 4.77 -13.21 15.56
N SER A 50 3.51 -12.81 15.78
CA SER A 50 2.50 -12.80 14.71
C SER A 50 2.86 -11.77 13.63
N TYR A 51 2.24 -11.88 12.45
CA TYR A 51 2.45 -10.91 11.37
C TYR A 51 2.08 -9.49 11.82
N GLU A 52 1.00 -9.35 12.58
CA GLU A 52 0.51 -8.09 13.13
C GLU A 52 1.47 -7.50 14.17
N GLU A 53 2.05 -8.32 15.05
CA GLU A 53 3.05 -7.88 16.02
C GLU A 53 4.32 -7.37 15.31
N VAL A 54 4.78 -8.08 14.27
CA VAL A 54 5.92 -7.65 13.45
C VAL A 54 5.58 -6.38 12.67
N ALA A 55 4.39 -6.30 12.06
CA ALA A 55 3.92 -5.10 11.38
C ALA A 55 3.94 -3.89 12.32
N PHE A 56 3.41 -4.03 13.53
CA PHE A 56 3.42 -2.94 14.51
C PHE A 56 4.85 -2.49 14.84
N ALA A 57 5.77 -3.43 15.10
CA ALA A 57 7.17 -3.12 15.40
C ALA A 57 7.91 -2.45 14.24
N VAL A 58 7.70 -2.93 13.01
CA VAL A 58 8.36 -2.42 11.79
C VAL A 58 7.83 -1.04 11.40
N LEU A 59 6.53 -0.82 11.50
CA LEU A 59 5.88 0.41 11.03
C LEU A 59 6.00 1.59 12.01
N THR A 60 5.97 1.32 13.31
CA THR A 60 5.94 2.35 14.37
C THR A 60 7.06 3.41 14.25
N PRO A 61 8.33 3.05 14.02
CA PRO A 61 9.42 4.03 13.90
C PRO A 61 9.23 5.04 12.76
N PHE A 62 8.56 4.64 11.68
CA PHE A 62 8.29 5.51 10.52
C PHE A 62 7.12 6.47 10.78
N MET A 63 6.19 6.11 11.66
CA MET A 63 5.05 6.96 12.03
C MET A 63 5.43 7.99 13.09
N ALA A 64 6.41 7.69 13.95
CA ALA A 64 6.97 8.58 14.97
C ALA A 64 5.91 9.33 15.81
N GLY A 65 4.93 8.57 16.31
CA GLY A 65 3.86 9.10 17.17
C GLY A 65 2.73 9.83 16.43
N ALA A 66 2.78 9.91 15.09
CA ALA A 66 1.69 10.49 14.32
C ALA A 66 0.38 9.69 14.45
N VAL A 67 0.48 8.37 14.54
CA VAL A 67 -0.65 7.46 14.76
C VAL A 67 -0.56 6.92 16.19
N PRO A 68 -1.61 7.08 17.03
CA PRO A 68 -1.66 6.46 18.35
C PRO A 68 -1.52 4.94 18.26
N GLU A 69 -0.79 4.33 19.21
CA GLU A 69 -0.49 2.89 19.14
C GLU A 69 -1.75 2.01 19.10
N ALA A 70 -2.78 2.37 19.87
CA ALA A 70 -4.04 1.63 19.91
C ALA A 70 -4.72 1.64 18.54
N ASP A 71 -4.77 2.80 17.88
CA ASP A 71 -5.35 2.96 16.55
C ASP A 71 -4.54 2.18 15.52
N LEU A 72 -3.21 2.25 15.57
CA LEU A 72 -2.34 1.51 14.65
C LEU A 72 -2.53 0.00 14.77
N LYS A 73 -2.55 -0.53 16.00
CA LYS A 73 -2.78 -1.97 16.25
C LYS A 73 -4.14 -2.42 15.73
N ALA A 74 -5.19 -1.61 15.97
CA ALA A 74 -6.53 -1.91 15.46
C ALA A 74 -6.55 -1.96 13.92
N MET A 75 -6.00 -0.95 13.25
CA MET A 75 -5.94 -0.90 11.79
C MET A 75 -5.13 -2.05 11.18
N ILE A 76 -4.01 -2.44 11.82
CA ILE A 76 -3.20 -3.59 11.41
C ILE A 76 -4.00 -4.89 11.52
N ALA A 77 -4.63 -5.13 12.68
CA ALA A 77 -5.42 -6.33 12.91
C ALA A 77 -6.58 -6.43 11.91
N GLU A 78 -7.30 -5.34 11.68
CA GLU A 78 -8.39 -5.31 10.72
C GLU A 78 -7.92 -5.49 9.26
N ALA A 79 -6.77 -4.94 8.89
CA ALA A 79 -6.21 -5.09 7.55
C ALA A 79 -5.93 -6.56 7.23
N TYR A 80 -5.23 -7.23 8.13
CA TYR A 80 -4.74 -8.58 7.90
C TYR A 80 -5.75 -9.68 8.25
N ALA A 81 -6.83 -9.37 8.97
CA ALA A 81 -7.97 -10.28 9.17
C ALA A 81 -8.67 -10.70 7.86
N SER A 82 -8.48 -9.96 6.77
CA SER A 82 -9.04 -10.28 5.45
C SER A 82 -8.26 -11.36 4.69
N PHE A 83 -7.13 -11.82 5.22
CA PHE A 83 -6.28 -12.80 4.57
C PHE A 83 -6.70 -14.22 4.92
N GLY A 84 -6.77 -15.10 3.91
CA GLY A 84 -7.16 -16.50 4.05
C GLY A 84 -6.10 -17.40 4.70
N HIS A 85 -5.00 -16.83 5.21
CA HIS A 85 -3.92 -17.56 5.85
C HIS A 85 -3.45 -16.85 7.13
N PRO A 86 -3.32 -17.55 8.28
CA PRO A 86 -3.01 -16.93 9.57
C PRO A 86 -1.61 -16.28 9.63
N ALA A 87 -0.67 -16.76 8.81
CA ALA A 87 0.65 -16.13 8.68
C ALA A 87 0.65 -14.88 7.78
N VAL A 88 -0.48 -14.56 7.11
CA VAL A 88 -0.67 -13.49 6.10
C VAL A 88 0.17 -13.69 4.83
N ALA A 89 1.49 -13.85 4.98
CA ALA A 89 2.47 -14.10 3.95
C ALA A 89 3.31 -15.35 4.29
N PRO A 90 2.77 -16.57 4.11
CA PRO A 90 3.49 -17.80 4.44
C PRO A 90 4.66 -18.07 3.48
N LEU A 91 5.66 -18.79 3.99
CA LEU A 91 6.76 -19.34 3.22
C LEU A 91 6.46 -20.80 2.85
N LYS A 92 6.64 -21.13 1.57
CA LYS A 92 6.56 -22.49 1.04
C LYS A 92 7.93 -22.90 0.51
N GLN A 93 8.52 -23.95 1.09
CA GLN A 93 9.78 -24.49 0.59
C GLN A 93 9.56 -25.12 -0.78
N LEU A 94 10.42 -24.77 -1.74
CA LEU A 94 10.41 -25.34 -3.09
C LEU A 94 11.59 -26.29 -3.31
N ASP A 95 12.72 -26.02 -2.65
CA ASP A 95 13.96 -26.79 -2.76
C ASP A 95 14.80 -26.60 -1.47
N ASP A 96 15.99 -27.22 -1.40
CA ASP A 96 16.89 -27.23 -0.24
C ASP A 96 17.16 -25.83 0.33
N ASN A 97 17.33 -24.83 -0.53
CA ASN A 97 17.58 -23.44 -0.15
C ASN A 97 16.72 -22.45 -0.97
N GLN A 98 15.55 -22.88 -1.43
CA GLN A 98 14.63 -22.06 -2.21
C GLN A 98 13.24 -22.05 -1.56
N TRP A 99 12.71 -20.85 -1.38
CA TRP A 99 11.42 -20.62 -0.77
C TRP A 99 10.59 -19.68 -1.63
N LEU A 100 9.29 -19.96 -1.71
CA LEU A 100 8.29 -19.05 -2.23
C LEU A 100 7.63 -18.31 -1.07
N LEU A 101 7.67 -16.98 -1.10
CA LEU A 101 6.87 -16.14 -0.22
C LEU A 101 5.50 -15.91 -0.87
N GLU A 102 4.47 -16.54 -0.33
CA GLU A 102 3.13 -16.49 -0.89
C GLU A 102 2.42 -15.20 -0.46
N LEU A 103 2.41 -14.20 -1.33
CA LEU A 103 1.76 -12.89 -1.07
C LEU A 103 0.34 -12.79 -1.64
N PHE A 104 -0.29 -13.92 -1.96
CA PHE A 104 -1.58 -13.97 -2.67
C PHE A 104 -2.73 -14.51 -1.81
N HIS A 105 -2.60 -14.49 -0.48
CA HIS A 105 -3.66 -14.91 0.43
C HIS A 105 -4.61 -13.79 0.83
N GLY A 106 -4.42 -12.59 0.28
CA GLY A 106 -5.33 -11.45 0.46
C GLY A 106 -6.63 -11.59 -0.34
N PRO A 107 -7.58 -10.68 -0.15
CA PRO A 107 -8.93 -10.80 -0.69
C PRO A 107 -9.01 -10.70 -2.22
N THR A 108 -7.95 -10.24 -2.90
CA THR A 108 -7.89 -10.16 -4.36
C THR A 108 -6.85 -11.09 -4.98
N LEU A 109 -6.23 -11.94 -4.16
CA LEU A 109 -5.26 -12.95 -4.57
C LEU A 109 -3.98 -12.37 -5.17
N ALA A 110 -3.58 -11.17 -4.73
CA ALA A 110 -2.38 -10.50 -5.22
C ALA A 110 -1.62 -9.76 -4.10
N PHE A 111 -0.30 -9.67 -4.23
CA PHE A 111 0.58 -9.04 -3.22
C PHE A 111 0.22 -7.59 -2.85
N LYS A 112 -0.47 -6.89 -3.76
CA LYS A 112 -0.93 -5.51 -3.53
C LYS A 112 -1.90 -5.41 -2.37
N ASP A 113 -2.60 -6.50 -2.04
CA ASP A 113 -3.50 -6.57 -0.90
C ASP A 113 -2.79 -6.22 0.41
N VAL A 114 -1.55 -6.68 0.61
CA VAL A 114 -0.81 -6.46 1.87
C VAL A 114 -0.71 -4.97 2.18
N ALA A 115 -0.34 -4.19 1.17
CA ALA A 115 -0.18 -2.77 1.32
C ALA A 115 -1.52 -2.01 1.28
N MET A 116 -2.40 -2.36 0.34
CA MET A 116 -3.64 -1.62 0.11
C MET A 116 -4.59 -1.71 1.30
N GLN A 117 -4.72 -2.89 1.92
CA GLN A 117 -5.62 -3.09 3.05
C GLN A 117 -5.25 -2.20 4.25
N LEU A 118 -3.95 -2.07 4.56
CA LEU A 118 -3.50 -1.19 5.62
C LEU A 118 -3.58 0.29 5.21
N LEU A 119 -3.18 0.60 3.97
CA LEU A 119 -3.20 1.96 3.43
C LEU A 119 -4.59 2.61 3.50
N ALA A 120 -5.63 1.89 3.06
CA ALA A 120 -6.99 2.42 3.06
C ALA A 120 -7.48 2.78 4.46
N ARG A 121 -7.14 1.96 5.46
CA ARG A 121 -7.49 2.22 6.88
C ARG A 121 -6.74 3.42 7.43
N LEU A 122 -5.43 3.52 7.18
CA LEU A 122 -4.62 4.67 7.58
C LEU A 122 -5.16 5.96 6.95
N MET A 123 -5.49 5.94 5.66
CA MET A 123 -6.09 7.09 4.98
C MET A 123 -7.44 7.46 5.58
N ASP A 124 -8.35 6.49 5.76
CA ASP A 124 -9.69 6.76 6.31
C ASP A 124 -9.59 7.34 7.74
N TRP A 125 -8.70 6.79 8.58
CA TRP A 125 -8.42 7.29 9.91
C TRP A 125 -7.90 8.74 9.90
N SER A 126 -6.93 9.05 9.03
CA SER A 126 -6.37 10.41 8.95
C SER A 126 -7.42 11.39 8.40
N LEU A 127 -8.14 11.01 7.34
CA LEU A 127 -9.21 11.84 6.76
C LEU A 127 -10.31 12.15 7.79
N ALA A 128 -10.72 11.17 8.59
CA ALA A 128 -11.70 11.35 9.66
C ALA A 128 -11.25 12.40 10.67
N ARG A 129 -9.99 12.31 11.14
CA ARG A 129 -9.40 13.22 12.14
C ARG A 129 -9.29 14.66 11.65
N HIS A 130 -9.04 14.84 10.35
CA HIS A 130 -8.95 16.16 9.74
C HIS A 130 -10.29 16.68 9.20
N HIS A 131 -11.39 15.92 9.40
CA HIS A 131 -12.71 16.23 8.83
C HIS A 131 -12.68 16.45 7.31
N ARG A 132 -11.86 15.65 6.60
CA ARG A 132 -11.66 15.72 5.16
C ARG A 132 -12.26 14.52 4.46
N ARG A 133 -12.44 14.67 3.15
CA ARG A 133 -12.74 13.57 2.23
C ARG A 133 -11.68 13.50 1.14
N ALA A 134 -11.50 12.32 0.56
CA ALA A 134 -10.62 12.12 -0.58
C ALA A 134 -11.34 11.50 -1.76
N THR A 135 -10.96 11.92 -2.96
CA THR A 135 -11.34 11.28 -4.22
C THR A 135 -10.13 10.48 -4.71
N ILE A 136 -10.18 9.17 -4.55
CA ILE A 136 -9.13 8.27 -5.03
C ILE A 136 -9.36 8.00 -6.50
N VAL A 137 -8.38 8.31 -7.35
CA VAL A 137 -8.44 7.97 -8.78
C VAL A 137 -7.22 7.15 -9.17
N GLY A 138 -7.47 6.04 -9.88
CA GLY A 138 -6.42 5.15 -10.36
C GLY A 138 -6.73 4.56 -11.73
N ALA A 139 -5.67 4.15 -12.42
CA ALA A 139 -5.75 3.38 -13.66
C ALA A 139 -5.20 1.98 -13.42
N THR A 140 -5.79 0.95 -14.02
CA THR A 140 -5.34 -0.44 -13.87
C THR A 140 -5.45 -1.24 -15.16
N SER A 141 -4.57 -2.22 -15.32
CA SER A 141 -4.69 -3.31 -16.29
C SER A 141 -5.39 -4.55 -15.70
N GLY A 142 -5.71 -4.54 -14.41
CA GLY A 142 -6.34 -5.65 -13.70
C GLY A 142 -6.13 -5.55 -12.19
N ASP A 143 -5.17 -6.31 -11.66
CA ASP A 143 -4.99 -6.60 -10.22
C ASP A 143 -4.98 -5.38 -9.29
N THR A 144 -4.30 -4.30 -9.69
CA THR A 144 -4.16 -3.10 -8.84
C THR A 144 -5.50 -2.46 -8.51
N GLY A 145 -6.42 -2.47 -9.48
CA GLY A 145 -7.76 -1.93 -9.31
C GLY A 145 -8.60 -2.77 -8.36
N GLY A 146 -8.50 -4.11 -8.48
CA GLY A 146 -9.16 -5.04 -7.56
C GLY A 146 -8.71 -4.77 -6.11
N ALA A 147 -7.40 -4.80 -5.87
CA ALA A 147 -6.83 -4.59 -4.53
C ALA A 147 -7.21 -3.21 -3.94
N ALA A 148 -7.19 -2.15 -4.76
CA ALA A 148 -7.58 -0.82 -4.32
C ALA A 148 -9.09 -0.73 -4.02
N ILE A 149 -9.95 -1.27 -4.88
CA ILE A 149 -11.40 -1.29 -4.65
C ILE A 149 -11.72 -2.05 -3.38
N GLU A 150 -11.17 -3.26 -3.21
CA GLU A 150 -11.47 -4.08 -2.05
C GLU A 150 -10.95 -3.46 -0.75
N ALA A 151 -9.85 -2.71 -0.79
CA ALA A 151 -9.36 -1.99 0.38
C ALA A 151 -10.23 -0.77 0.74
N PHE A 152 -10.71 -0.02 -0.26
CA PHE A 152 -11.47 1.23 -0.04
C PHE A 152 -13.00 1.04 0.00
N ARG A 153 -13.54 -0.15 -0.30
CA ARG A 153 -15.00 -0.41 -0.40
C ARG A 153 -15.81 -0.03 0.84
N ASN A 154 -15.19 -0.02 2.02
CA ASN A 154 -15.84 0.30 3.30
C ASN A 154 -15.40 1.66 3.86
N SER A 155 -14.60 2.42 3.11
CA SER A 155 -14.15 3.75 3.52
C SER A 155 -15.35 4.70 3.63
N ARG A 156 -15.39 5.44 4.74
CA ARG A 156 -16.43 6.46 4.99
C ARG A 156 -16.00 7.82 4.47
N HIS A 157 -14.70 8.04 4.31
CA HIS A 157 -14.10 9.32 4.00
C HIS A 157 -13.49 9.38 2.60
N ALA A 158 -13.43 8.27 1.87
CA ALA A 158 -12.94 8.23 0.50
C ALA A 158 -13.93 7.59 -0.49
N SER A 159 -14.03 8.20 -1.67
CA SER A 159 -14.65 7.60 -2.85
C SER A 159 -13.55 7.18 -3.82
N ILE A 160 -13.70 6.03 -4.46
CA ILE A 160 -12.68 5.46 -5.35
C ILE A 160 -13.20 5.30 -6.77
N PHE A 161 -12.41 5.78 -7.74
CA PHE A 161 -12.70 5.73 -9.17
C PHE A 161 -11.56 5.00 -9.87
N ILE A 162 -11.84 3.83 -10.43
CA ILE A 162 -10.85 3.01 -11.12
C ILE A 162 -11.16 2.93 -12.60
N LEU A 163 -10.24 3.47 -13.40
CA LEU A 163 -10.25 3.41 -14.84
C LEU A 163 -9.55 2.13 -15.29
N HIS A 164 -10.22 1.35 -16.14
CA HIS A 164 -9.65 0.17 -16.76
C HIS A 164 -10.06 0.10 -18.23
N PRO A 165 -9.22 -0.46 -19.13
CA PRO A 165 -9.54 -0.51 -20.54
C PRO A 165 -10.67 -1.53 -20.81
N HIS A 166 -11.74 -1.06 -21.44
CA HIS A 166 -12.91 -1.86 -21.79
C HIS A 166 -12.51 -3.07 -22.65
N GLY A 167 -12.90 -4.27 -22.22
CA GLY A 167 -12.64 -5.53 -22.92
C GLY A 167 -11.17 -6.01 -22.91
N LYS A 168 -10.27 -5.36 -22.16
CA LYS A 168 -8.83 -5.70 -22.12
C LYS A 168 -8.30 -6.13 -20.75
N VAL A 169 -9.21 -6.43 -19.81
CA VAL A 169 -8.90 -6.97 -18.49
C VAL A 169 -9.43 -8.41 -18.42
N SER A 170 -8.70 -9.32 -17.76
CA SER A 170 -9.17 -10.70 -17.60
C SER A 170 -10.52 -10.75 -16.86
N ASP A 171 -11.34 -11.78 -17.13
CA ASP A 171 -12.68 -11.82 -16.55
C ASP A 171 -12.67 -11.91 -15.01
N VAL A 172 -11.69 -12.60 -14.43
CA VAL A 172 -11.51 -12.68 -12.96
C VAL A 172 -11.22 -11.31 -12.36
N GLN A 173 -10.22 -10.60 -12.89
CA GLN A 173 -9.85 -9.26 -12.41
C GLN A 173 -10.98 -8.25 -12.63
N ARG A 174 -11.65 -8.32 -13.79
CA ARG A 174 -12.80 -7.46 -14.08
C ARG A 174 -13.91 -7.69 -13.06
N ARG A 175 -14.26 -8.94 -12.76
CA ARG A 175 -15.29 -9.26 -11.76
C ARG A 175 -14.89 -8.77 -10.36
N GLN A 176 -13.67 -9.01 -9.91
CA GLN A 176 -13.16 -8.48 -8.63
C GLN A 176 -13.37 -6.96 -8.50
N MET A 177 -13.28 -6.23 -9.61
CA MET A 177 -13.50 -4.80 -9.62
C MET A 177 -14.97 -4.38 -9.77
N THR A 178 -15.74 -5.05 -10.63
CA THR A 178 -17.09 -4.58 -11.04
C THR A 178 -18.23 -5.18 -10.23
N THR A 179 -17.99 -6.21 -9.40
CA THR A 179 -19.03 -6.82 -8.56
C THR A 179 -19.07 -6.25 -7.14
N VAL A 180 -18.20 -5.29 -6.81
CA VAL A 180 -18.26 -4.53 -5.56
C VAL A 180 -19.24 -3.38 -5.76
N LEU A 181 -20.45 -3.53 -5.19
CA LEU A 181 -21.58 -2.61 -5.40
C LEU A 181 -21.71 -1.54 -4.30
N THR A 182 -20.63 -1.23 -3.57
CA THR A 182 -20.70 -0.21 -2.51
C THR A 182 -20.79 1.20 -3.12
N PRO A 183 -21.57 2.12 -2.53
CA PRO A 183 -21.84 3.42 -3.14
C PRO A 183 -20.63 4.33 -3.39
N ASN A 184 -19.53 4.10 -2.67
CA ASN A 184 -18.30 4.87 -2.78
C ASN A 184 -17.30 4.30 -3.82
N VAL A 185 -17.64 3.18 -4.46
CA VAL A 185 -16.81 2.52 -5.48
C VAL A 185 -17.39 2.80 -6.86
N HIS A 186 -16.54 3.34 -7.74
CA HIS A 186 -16.89 3.70 -9.11
C HIS A 186 -15.92 3.03 -10.07
N ASN A 187 -16.45 2.12 -10.88
CA ASN A 187 -15.67 1.43 -11.87
C ASN A 187 -15.93 2.02 -13.26
N ILE A 188 -14.88 2.47 -13.95
CA ILE A 188 -14.97 3.18 -15.23
C ILE A 188 -14.26 2.35 -16.30
N ALA A 189 -15.06 1.71 -17.18
CA ALA A 189 -14.54 1.05 -18.37
C ALA A 189 -14.26 2.10 -19.45
N VAL A 190 -12.99 2.33 -19.77
CA VAL A 190 -12.54 3.30 -20.77
C VAL A 190 -12.45 2.62 -22.13
N GLU A 191 -13.13 3.18 -23.14
CA GLU A 191 -12.97 2.76 -24.53
C GLU A 191 -11.59 3.18 -25.05
N GLY A 192 -10.59 2.32 -24.87
CA GLY A 192 -9.19 2.62 -25.17
C GLY A 192 -8.24 1.50 -24.77
N ASN A 193 -6.99 1.83 -24.48
CA ASN A 193 -5.98 0.96 -23.90
C ASN A 193 -5.59 1.42 -22.48
N PHE A 194 -4.66 0.71 -21.84
CA PHE A 194 -4.22 1.06 -20.49
C PHE A 194 -3.48 2.41 -20.42
N ASP A 195 -2.72 2.77 -21.46
CA ASP A 195 -2.02 4.05 -21.54
C ASP A 195 -3.00 5.23 -21.60
N ASP A 196 -4.14 5.06 -22.26
CA ASP A 196 -5.23 6.06 -22.28
C ASP A 196 -5.78 6.28 -20.86
N CYS A 197 -6.04 5.20 -20.11
CA CYS A 197 -6.44 5.30 -18.70
C CYS A 197 -5.37 6.05 -17.88
N GLN A 198 -4.09 5.74 -18.06
CA GLN A 198 -3.01 6.42 -17.36
C GLN A 198 -2.91 7.90 -17.75
N ALA A 199 -3.11 8.23 -19.02
CA ALA A 199 -3.09 9.60 -19.52
C ALA A 199 -4.22 10.44 -18.89
N ILE A 200 -5.44 9.89 -18.79
CA ILE A 200 -6.57 10.53 -18.11
C ILE A 200 -6.22 10.81 -16.65
N VAL A 201 -5.71 9.80 -15.92
CA VAL A 201 -5.32 9.99 -14.51
C VAL A 201 -4.25 11.08 -14.38
N LYS A 202 -3.21 11.07 -15.22
CA LYS A 202 -2.18 12.12 -15.22
C LYS A 202 -2.76 13.50 -15.50
N ALA A 203 -3.69 13.63 -16.44
CA ALA A 203 -4.36 14.90 -16.74
C ALA A 203 -5.14 15.43 -15.52
N LEU A 204 -5.90 14.56 -14.83
CA LEU A 204 -6.59 14.92 -13.59
C LEU A 204 -5.62 15.38 -12.49
N PHE A 205 -4.44 14.76 -12.39
CA PHE A 205 -3.39 15.18 -11.45
C PHE A 205 -2.58 16.41 -11.89
N ASN A 206 -2.67 16.85 -13.14
CA ASN A 206 -2.03 18.09 -13.60
C ASN A 206 -2.98 19.29 -13.52
N ASP A 207 -4.29 19.07 -13.41
CA ASP A 207 -5.27 20.11 -13.12
C ASP A 207 -5.34 20.38 -11.62
N HIS A 208 -4.53 21.33 -11.14
CA HIS A 208 -4.48 21.70 -9.73
C HIS A 208 -5.81 22.22 -9.18
N GLY A 209 -6.59 22.97 -9.97
CA GLY A 209 -7.89 23.47 -9.55
C GLY A 209 -8.89 22.33 -9.34
N PHE A 210 -8.94 21.39 -10.28
CA PHE A 210 -9.74 20.18 -10.13
C PHE A 210 -9.31 19.37 -8.91
N ARG A 211 -8.00 19.11 -8.75
CA ARG A 211 -7.46 18.36 -7.61
C ARG A 211 -7.91 18.91 -6.27
N ASP A 212 -7.76 20.21 -6.09
CA ASP A 212 -8.07 20.86 -4.82
C ASP A 212 -9.59 20.85 -4.57
N SER A 213 -10.40 21.03 -5.61
CA SER A 213 -11.87 21.03 -5.49
C SER A 213 -12.49 19.70 -5.09
N VAL A 214 -11.92 18.56 -5.54
CA VAL A 214 -12.45 17.22 -5.23
C VAL A 214 -11.64 16.46 -4.18
N GLY A 215 -10.57 17.08 -3.66
CA GLY A 215 -9.63 16.39 -2.77
C GLY A 215 -8.99 15.17 -3.44
N LEU A 216 -8.49 15.35 -4.66
CA LEU A 216 -7.93 14.26 -5.46
C LEU A 216 -6.67 13.69 -4.81
N ALA A 217 -6.70 12.39 -4.50
CA ALA A 217 -5.57 11.67 -3.92
C ALA A 217 -5.22 10.45 -4.77
N GLY A 218 -3.93 10.21 -4.96
CA GLY A 218 -3.41 9.07 -5.71
C GLY A 218 -3.16 7.90 -4.78
N VAL A 219 -3.84 6.77 -5.00
CA VAL A 219 -3.47 5.48 -4.42
C VAL A 219 -2.73 4.67 -5.48
N ASN A 220 -1.57 5.18 -5.84
CA ASN A 220 -0.69 4.63 -6.87
C ASN A 220 0.55 3.99 -6.23
N SER A 221 1.44 3.42 -7.05
CA SER A 221 2.64 2.71 -6.59
C SER A 221 3.69 3.57 -5.90
N ILE A 222 3.46 4.88 -5.80
CA ILE A 222 4.41 5.83 -5.23
C ILE A 222 4.02 6.34 -3.85
N ASN A 223 2.83 5.98 -3.34
CA ASN A 223 2.44 6.37 -1.99
C ASN A 223 3.37 5.69 -0.97
N TRP A 224 4.01 6.49 -0.11
CA TRP A 224 5.00 6.00 0.85
C TRP A 224 4.43 4.90 1.78
N ALA A 225 3.21 5.06 2.28
CA ALA A 225 2.61 4.09 3.21
C ALA A 225 2.37 2.73 2.53
N ARG A 226 2.19 2.71 1.20
CA ARG A 226 2.12 1.46 0.43
C ARG A 226 3.44 0.70 0.50
N ILE A 227 4.56 1.37 0.18
CA ILE A 227 5.90 0.80 0.22
C ILE A 227 6.24 0.35 1.64
N LEU A 228 5.97 1.21 2.62
CA LEU A 228 6.24 0.91 4.01
C LEU A 228 5.53 -0.35 4.51
N ALA A 229 4.26 -0.58 4.14
CA ALA A 229 3.55 -1.80 4.50
C ALA A 229 4.17 -3.07 3.91
N GLN A 230 4.83 -2.98 2.75
CA GLN A 230 5.50 -4.10 2.09
C GLN A 230 6.77 -4.56 2.84
N THR A 231 7.44 -3.66 3.55
CA THR A 231 8.65 -3.97 4.35
C THR A 231 8.40 -5.11 5.36
N VAL A 232 7.16 -5.25 5.84
CA VAL A 232 6.78 -6.20 6.88
C VAL A 232 7.02 -7.64 6.44
N TYR A 233 6.66 -8.02 5.21
CA TYR A 233 6.83 -9.41 4.78
C TYR A 233 8.28 -9.78 4.50
N TYR A 234 9.16 -8.82 4.20
CA TYR A 234 10.60 -9.04 4.16
C TYR A 234 11.12 -9.38 5.55
N VAL A 235 10.71 -8.60 6.56
CA VAL A 235 11.14 -8.84 7.94
C VAL A 235 10.60 -10.17 8.47
N THR A 236 9.30 -10.47 8.30
CA THR A 236 8.72 -11.72 8.81
C THR A 236 9.36 -12.94 8.16
N SER A 237 9.52 -12.94 6.84
CA SER A 237 10.13 -14.06 6.12
C SER A 237 11.61 -14.22 6.44
N ALA A 238 12.38 -13.12 6.50
CA ALA A 238 13.80 -13.18 6.83
C ALA A 238 14.02 -13.71 8.25
N VAL A 239 13.24 -13.20 9.23
CA VAL A 239 13.33 -13.66 10.63
C VAL A 239 12.94 -15.14 10.76
N ALA A 240 11.92 -15.59 10.02
CA ALA A 240 11.52 -17.00 9.98
C ALA A 240 12.62 -17.92 9.42
N LEU A 241 13.43 -17.42 8.48
CA LEU A 241 14.54 -18.17 7.86
C LEU A 241 15.89 -18.01 8.59
N GLY A 242 15.92 -17.29 9.73
CA GLY A 242 17.07 -17.22 10.62
C GLY A 242 17.78 -15.87 10.68
N ALA A 243 17.26 -14.81 10.04
CA ALA A 243 17.77 -13.46 10.25
C ALA A 243 17.70 -13.08 11.75
N PRO A 244 18.64 -12.27 12.27
CA PRO A 244 19.81 -11.70 11.58
C PRO A 244 21.05 -12.61 11.61
N ASP A 245 20.94 -13.85 12.09
CA ASP A 245 22.07 -14.77 12.26
C ASP A 245 22.46 -15.47 10.94
N ARG A 246 21.63 -15.33 9.90
CA ARG A 246 21.84 -15.84 8.56
C ARG A 246 21.46 -14.77 7.52
N GLU A 247 22.24 -14.68 6.45
CA GLU A 247 21.92 -13.84 5.30
C GLU A 247 20.79 -14.45 4.47
N ILE A 248 19.85 -13.60 4.02
CA ILE A 248 18.69 -13.98 3.23
C ILE A 248 18.71 -13.16 1.94
N SER A 249 18.50 -13.81 0.81
CA SER A 249 18.38 -13.16 -0.50
C SER A 249 16.93 -13.22 -0.98
N PHE A 250 16.49 -12.15 -1.64
CA PHE A 250 15.16 -12.05 -2.23
C PHE A 250 15.26 -11.88 -3.75
N CYS A 251 14.40 -12.57 -4.49
CA CYS A 251 14.22 -12.38 -5.93
C CYS A 251 12.78 -11.93 -6.17
N VAL A 252 12.61 -10.71 -6.69
CA VAL A 252 11.31 -10.02 -6.74
C VAL A 252 10.90 -9.79 -8.19
N PRO A 253 9.80 -10.40 -8.68
CA PRO A 253 9.22 -10.06 -9.99
C PRO A 253 8.77 -8.60 -10.01
N THR A 254 9.56 -7.74 -10.66
CA THR A 254 9.47 -6.29 -10.46
C THR A 254 8.81 -5.56 -11.63
N GLY A 255 7.81 -4.73 -11.31
CA GLY A 255 7.26 -3.70 -12.21
C GLY A 255 7.76 -2.31 -11.82
N ASN A 256 6.92 -1.52 -11.14
CA ASN A 256 7.23 -0.13 -10.72
C ASN A 256 8.18 -0.01 -9.50
N PHE A 257 9.03 -1.00 -9.25
CA PHE A 257 10.08 -1.00 -8.21
C PHE A 257 9.67 -0.91 -6.73
N GLY A 258 8.44 -0.55 -6.40
CA GLY A 258 8.01 -0.34 -5.00
C GLY A 258 8.09 -1.57 -4.08
N ASP A 259 8.02 -2.78 -4.64
CA ASP A 259 8.16 -4.03 -3.87
C ASP A 259 9.62 -4.26 -3.43
N ILE A 260 10.56 -4.32 -4.38
CA ILE A 260 11.99 -4.52 -4.09
C ILE A 260 12.65 -3.33 -3.37
N PHE A 261 12.01 -2.15 -3.41
CA PHE A 261 12.47 -0.97 -2.67
C PHE A 261 12.07 -1.01 -1.18
N ALA A 262 11.01 -1.75 -0.84
CA ALA A 262 10.60 -1.99 0.54
C ALA A 262 11.57 -2.96 1.23
#